data_AF-A0A534ZSI5-F1
#
_entry.id   AF-A0A534ZSI5-F1
#
_cell.length_a   1.000
_cell.length_b   1.000
_cell.length_c   1.000
_cell.angle_alpha   90.00
_cell.angle_beta   90.00
_cell.angle_gamma   90.00
#
_symmetry.space_group_name_H-M   'P 1'
#
loop_
_entity.id
_entity.type
_entity.pdbx_description
1 polymer ?
#
loop_
_entity_poly.entity_id
_entity_poly.type
_entity_poly.pdbx_seq_one_letter_code
_entity_poly.pdbx_strand_id
1 'polypeptide(L)'
;MDEAARVRLQIRAVITVYRAEMSRLKAWQPSGETSEEYAKSLRTRCIDILDAARALLDGSAPWHPDVIAELEQARAEIRTGD
;
A
#
# COMPACT_ATOMS: atom_id res chain seq x y z
N MET A 1 -20.78 4.05 -9.31
CA MET A 1 -19.32 3.94 -9.39
C MET A 1 -19.00 2.46 -9.39
N ASP A 2 -18.25 1.98 -10.37
CA ASP A 2 -17.87 0.55 -10.47
C ASP A 2 -17.04 0.15 -9.24
N GLU A 3 -17.38 -0.99 -8.63
CA GLU A 3 -16.74 -1.47 -7.40
C GLU A 3 -15.26 -1.79 -7.65
N ALA A 4 -14.93 -2.34 -8.82
CA ALA A 4 -13.55 -2.53 -9.24
C ALA A 4 -12.78 -1.20 -9.32
N ALA A 5 -13.40 -0.16 -9.88
CA ALA A 5 -12.79 1.17 -9.94
C ALA A 5 -12.57 1.78 -8.55
N ARG A 6 -13.49 1.54 -7.60
CA ARG A 6 -13.32 1.98 -6.21
C ARG A 6 -12.13 1.29 -5.53
N VAL A 7 -12.01 -0.03 -5.66
CA VAL A 7 -10.89 -0.78 -5.07
C VAL A 7 -9.56 -0.36 -5.68
N ARG A 8 -9.49 -0.22 -7.02
CA ARG A 8 -8.28 0.29 -7.70
C ARG A 8 -7.90 1.69 -7.24
N LEU A 9 -8.87 2.57 -7.01
CA LEU A 9 -8.62 3.92 -6.49
C LEU A 9 -8.02 3.85 -5.07
N GLN A 10 -8.53 2.96 -4.21
CA GLN A 10 -7.99 2.76 -2.87
C GLN A 10 -6.53 2.26 -2.90
N ILE A 11 -6.22 1.28 -3.75
CA ILE A 11 -4.85 0.77 -3.93
C ILE A 11 -3.91 1.91 -4.32
N ARG A 12 -4.30 2.70 -5.33
CA ARG A 12 -3.50 3.84 -5.80
C ARG A 12 -3.32 4.90 -4.72
N ALA A 13 -4.35 5.18 -3.92
CA ALA A 13 -4.26 6.14 -2.83
C ALA A 13 -3.24 5.70 -1.76
N VAL A 14 -3.26 4.42 -1.36
CA VAL A 14 -2.31 3.87 -0.38
C VAL A 14 -0.87 3.97 -0.89
N ILE A 15 -0.60 3.56 -2.13
CA ILE A 15 0.74 3.66 -2.73
C ILE A 15 1.20 5.11 -2.80
N THR A 16 0.31 6.02 -3.21
CA THR A 16 0.64 7.45 -3.34
C THR A 16 1.02 8.05 -2.00
N VAL A 17 0.26 7.75 -0.94
CA VAL A 17 0.56 8.21 0.42
C VAL A 17 1.89 7.61 0.91
N TYR A 18 2.10 6.30 0.75
CA TYR A 18 3.35 5.65 1.13
C TYR A 18 4.57 6.33 0.48
N ARG A 19 4.55 6.54 -0.83
CA ARG A 19 5.63 7.21 -1.58
C ARG A 19 5.87 8.63 -1.09
N ALA A 20 4.81 9.39 -0.82
CA ALA A 20 4.91 10.76 -0.36
C ALA A 20 5.55 10.83 1.04
N GLU A 21 5.13 9.97 1.96
CA GLU A 21 5.68 9.92 3.32
C GLU A 21 7.13 9.43 3.32
N MET A 22 7.49 8.41 2.54
CA MET A 22 8.90 7.98 2.41
C MET A 22 9.78 9.08 1.80
N SER A 23 9.26 9.84 0.83
CA SER A 23 9.98 11.00 0.26
C SER A 23 10.17 12.10 1.29
N ARG A 24 9.16 12.37 2.13
CA ARG A 24 9.24 13.34 3.23
C ARG A 24 10.25 12.90 4.28
N LEU A 25 10.23 11.63 4.66
CA LEU A 25 11.17 11.07 5.63
C LEU A 25 12.62 11.22 5.16
N LYS A 26 12.88 10.89 3.88
CA LYS A 26 14.18 11.06 3.25
C LYS A 26 14.64 12.52 3.21
N ALA A 27 13.73 13.46 2.98
CA ALA A 27 14.04 14.88 2.97
C ALA A 27 14.28 15.46 4.37
N TRP A 28 13.54 14.98 5.37
CA TRP A 28 13.64 15.47 6.74
C TRP A 28 14.88 14.96 7.48
N GLN A 29 15.37 13.76 7.14
CA GLN A 29 16.54 13.11 7.76
C GLN A 29 16.49 13.10 9.30
N PRO A 30 15.41 12.61 9.93
CA PRO A 30 15.40 12.41 11.38
C PRO A 30 16.47 11.38 11.79
N SER A 31 16.87 11.40 13.06
CA SER A 31 17.82 10.44 13.62
C SER A 31 17.39 8.99 13.31
N GLY A 32 18.37 8.13 13.03
CA GLY A 32 18.18 6.79 12.43
C GLY A 32 17.05 5.97 13.06
N GLU A 33 17.03 5.85 14.39
CA GLU A 33 16.01 5.09 15.13
C GLU A 33 14.59 5.62 14.87
N THR A 34 14.40 6.95 14.91
CA THR A 34 13.11 7.60 14.62
C THR A 34 12.69 7.42 13.16
N SER A 35 13.66 7.46 12.23
CA SER A 35 13.39 7.23 10.81
C SER A 35 12.93 5.80 10.54
N GLU A 36 13.63 4.82 11.12
CA GLU A 36 13.35 3.40 10.94
C GLU A 36 12.02 2.99 11.57
N GLU A 37 11.73 3.46 12.79
CA GLU A 37 10.45 3.20 13.47
C GLU A 37 9.27 3.79 12.69
N TYR A 38 9.41 5.02 12.20
CA TYR A 38 8.37 5.65 11.38
C TYR A 38 8.15 4.89 10.07
N ALA A 39 9.23 4.56 9.34
CA ALA A 39 9.14 3.79 8.10
C ALA A 39 8.52 2.41 8.33
N LYS A 40 8.87 1.73 9.42
CA LYS A 40 8.28 0.44 9.79
C LYS A 40 6.79 0.58 10.10
N SER A 41 6.40 1.56 10.91
CA SER A 41 5.01 1.80 11.27
C SER A 41 4.16 2.12 10.04
N LEU A 42 4.68 2.96 9.13
CA LEU A 42 4.03 3.30 7.87
C LEU A 42 3.86 2.05 6.99
N ARG A 43 4.92 1.25 6.80
CA ARG A 43 4.86 0.00 6.03
C ARG A 43 3.79 -0.95 6.57
N THR A 44 3.77 -1.18 7.88
CA THR A 44 2.76 -2.04 8.52
C THR A 44 1.35 -1.54 8.24
N ARG A 45 1.07 -0.25 8.48
CA ARG A 45 -0.27 0.31 8.24
C ARG A 45 -0.71 0.21 6.79
N CYS A 46 0.19 0.49 5.84
CA CYS A 46 -0.14 0.36 4.43
C CYS A 46 -0.43 -1.09 4.03
N ILE A 47 0.35 -2.06 4.53
CA ILE A 47 0.10 -3.49 4.30
C ILE A 47 -1.24 -3.91 4.89
N ASP A 48 -1.57 -3.50 6.12
CA ASP A 48 -2.84 -3.85 6.77
C ASP A 48 -4.06 -3.39 5.95
N ILE A 49 -3.98 -2.18 5.36
CA ILE A 49 -5.04 -1.66 4.50
C ILE A 49 -5.18 -2.49 3.21
N LEU A 50 -4.06 -2.90 2.60
CA LEU A 50 -4.08 -3.72 1.39
C LEU A 50 -4.57 -5.15 1.68
N ASP A 51 -4.19 -5.73 2.82
CA ASP A 51 -4.63 -7.06 3.25
C ASP A 51 -6.13 -7.06 3.57
N ALA A 52 -6.65 -6.00 4.20
CA ALA A 52 -8.08 -5.81 4.39
C ALA A 52 -8.84 -5.72 3.05
N ALA A 53 -8.29 -5.00 2.05
CA ALA A 53 -8.88 -4.95 0.71
C ALA A 53 -8.83 -6.32 0.01
N ARG A 54 -7.73 -7.07 0.16
CA ARG A 54 -7.58 -8.42 -0.40
C ARG A 54 -8.58 -9.42 0.16
N ALA A 55 -8.90 -9.31 1.46
CA ALA A 55 -9.87 -10.17 2.14
C ALA A 55 -11.30 -10.01 1.61
N LEU A 56 -11.61 -8.86 1.00
CA LEU A 56 -12.91 -8.62 0.35
C LEU A 56 -12.99 -9.24 -1.06
N LEU A 57 -11.88 -9.68 -1.63
CA LEU A 57 -11.81 -10.28 -2.97
C LEU A 57 -11.78 -11.81 -2.86
N ASP A 58 -12.93 -12.44 -3.01
CA ASP A 58 -13.10 -13.90 -2.93
C ASP A 58 -12.78 -14.64 -4.24
N GLY A 59 -12.38 -13.91 -5.29
CA GLY A 59 -12.13 -14.48 -6.63
C GLY A 59 -13.38 -14.82 -7.45
N SER A 60 -14.60 -14.54 -6.97
CA SER A 60 -15.86 -14.85 -7.66
C SER A 60 -16.14 -13.96 -8.87
N ALA A 61 -15.66 -12.71 -8.87
CA ALA A 61 -15.88 -11.80 -9.96
C ALA A 61 -14.75 -11.86 -11.01
N PRO A 62 -15.07 -11.73 -12.32
CA PRO A 62 -14.07 -11.79 -13.39
C PRO A 62 -12.93 -10.76 -13.29
N TRP A 63 -13.16 -9.65 -12.58
CA TRP A 63 -12.18 -8.58 -12.37
C TRP A 63 -11.32 -8.76 -11.11
N HIS A 64 -11.66 -9.71 -10.23
CA HIS A 64 -10.88 -9.98 -9.00
C HIS A 64 -9.41 -10.35 -9.30
N PRO A 65 -9.09 -11.21 -10.28
CA PRO A 65 -7.69 -11.58 -10.55
C PRO A 65 -6.79 -10.38 -10.85
N ASP A 66 -7.27 -9.43 -11.66
CA ASP A 66 -6.51 -8.23 -12.03
C ASP A 66 -6.25 -7.34 -10.79
N VAL A 67 -7.28 -7.13 -9.97
CA VAL A 67 -7.16 -6.32 -8.75
C VAL A 67 -6.28 -6.99 -7.70
N ILE A 68 -6.31 -8.32 -7.62
CA ILE A 68 -5.39 -9.09 -6.77
C ILE A 68 -3.95 -8.91 -7.24
N ALA A 69 -3.69 -8.93 -8.54
CA ALA A 69 -2.36 -8.67 -9.09
C ALA A 69 -1.88 -7.24 -8.76
N GLU A 70 -2.75 -6.23 -8.89
CA GLU A 70 -2.46 -4.85 -8.48
C GLU A 70 -2.16 -4.74 -6.97
N LEU A 71 -2.90 -5.46 -6.11
CA LEU A 71 -2.65 -5.51 -4.67
C LEU A 71 -1.30 -6.12 -4.34
N GLU A 72 -0.95 -7.25 -4.96
CA GLU A 72 0.33 -7.91 -4.70
C GLU A 72 1.52 -7.06 -5.18
N GLN A 73 1.37 -6.34 -6.30
CA GLN A 73 2.38 -5.36 -6.75
C GLN A 73 2.53 -4.23 -5.73
N ALA A 74 1.43 -3.69 -5.21
CA ALA A 74 1.46 -2.66 -4.18
C ALA A 74 2.16 -3.13 -2.89
N ARG A 75 1.87 -4.36 -2.47
CA ARG A 75 2.52 -4.99 -1.29
C ARG A 75 4.01 -5.20 -1.52
N ALA A 76 4.40 -5.67 -2.70
CA ALA A 76 5.79 -5.86 -3.06
C ALA A 76 6.56 -4.54 -2.97
N GLU A 77 6.00 -3.45 -3.53
CA GLU A 77 6.61 -2.12 -3.47
C GLU A 77 6.82 -1.64 -2.03
N ILE A 78 5.84 -1.79 -1.15
CA ILE A 78 5.93 -1.38 0.26
C ILE A 78 6.96 -2.23 1.02
N ARG A 79 7.11 -3.52 0.67
CA ARG A 79 8.09 -4.42 1.28
C ARG A 79 9.52 -4.12 0.85
N THR A 80 9.73 -3.77 -0.42
CA THR A 80 11.06 -3.50 -0.99
C THR A 80 11.50 -2.04 -0.89
N GLY A 81 10.61 -1.14 -0.46
CA GLY A 81 10.91 0.28 -0.26
C GLY A 81 11.82 0.49 0.95
N ASP A 82 13.09 0.18 0.78
CA ASP A 82 14.24 0.60 1.60
C ASP A 82 15.10 1.60 0.81
#